data_AF-A0A7Y2ING6-F1
#
_entry.id   AF-A0A7Y2ING6-F1
#
_cell.length_a   1.000
_cell.length_b   1.000
_cell.length_c   1.000
_cell.angle_alpha   90.00
_cell.angle_beta   90.00
_cell.angle_gamma   90.00
#
_symmetry.space_group_name_H-M   'P 1'
#
loop_
_entity.id
_entity.type
_entity.pdbx_description
1 polymer ?
#
loop_
_entity_poly.entity_id
_entity_poly.type
_entity_poly.pdbx_seq_one_letter_code
_entity_poly.pdbx_strand_id
1 'polypeptide(L)'
;MSWPDRIAYLRIALVPVIMALILYATDGGPGYVVALGVFIVAAVSDFLDGYLARRWDIATVLGGFLDSVADKLLVLGALTALVKVGRAWTWALFIIVARELAVMGLRGVAALGKEGVPPSIWGKAKAWVQFTAIGLAMVRLSDQWGPLYLDEYFMILAVVVTLLSGYEYFVRYQRVFRLERNSV
;
A
#
# COMPACT_ATOMS: atom_id res chain seq x y z
N MET A 1 -16.53 -4.90 19.50
CA MET A 1 -15.21 -4.66 18.88
C MET A 1 -14.38 -5.91 19.07
N SER A 2 -14.09 -6.60 17.98
CA SER A 2 -13.17 -7.73 17.97
C SER A 2 -11.73 -7.23 18.15
N TRP A 3 -10.80 -8.08 18.59
CA TRP A 3 -9.38 -7.69 18.70
C TRP A 3 -8.75 -7.27 17.37
N PRO A 4 -9.07 -7.90 16.21
CA PRO A 4 -8.63 -7.43 14.88
C PRO A 4 -9.03 -5.98 14.58
N ASP A 5 -10.24 -5.56 14.95
CA ASP A 5 -10.71 -4.19 14.70
C ASP A 5 -9.79 -3.15 15.38
N ARG A 6 -9.34 -3.45 16.61
CA ARG A 6 -8.48 -2.54 17.40
C ARG A 6 -7.14 -2.29 16.74
N ILE A 7 -6.59 -3.29 16.05
CA ILE A 7 -5.26 -3.19 15.45
C ILE A 7 -5.33 -2.42 14.12
N ALA A 8 -6.41 -2.57 13.34
CA ALA A 8 -6.68 -1.70 12.19
C ALA A 8 -6.78 -0.23 12.61
N TYR A 9 -7.51 0.08 13.70
CA TYR A 9 -7.56 1.45 14.24
C TYR A 9 -6.21 1.95 14.72
N LEU A 10 -5.43 1.12 15.42
CA LEU A 10 -4.08 1.46 15.86
C LEU A 10 -3.19 1.78 14.65
N ARG A 11 -3.26 0.99 13.57
CA ARG A 11 -2.50 1.23 12.35
C ARG A 11 -2.84 2.58 11.72
N ILE A 12 -4.13 2.91 11.62
CA ILE A 12 -4.59 4.22 11.13
C ILE A 12 -4.02 5.34 12.01
N ALA A 13 -4.02 5.16 13.34
CA ALA A 13 -3.46 6.12 14.27
C ALA A 13 -1.93 6.23 14.20
N LEU A 14 -1.22 5.16 13.79
CA LEU A 14 0.23 5.19 13.56
C LEU A 14 0.63 5.96 12.30
N VAL A 15 -0.25 6.10 11.30
CA VAL A 15 0.08 6.80 10.04
C VAL A 15 0.53 8.26 10.30
N PRO A 16 -0.23 9.11 11.03
CA PRO A 16 0.24 10.45 11.39
C PRO A 16 1.56 10.46 12.16
N VAL A 17 1.78 9.46 13.02
CA VAL A 17 3.03 9.33 13.79
C VAL A 17 4.21 9.06 12.86
N ILE A 18 4.07 8.11 11.93
CA ILE A 18 5.08 7.81 10.92
C ILE A 18 5.36 9.06 10.07
N MET A 19 4.31 9.76 9.63
CA MET A 19 4.47 11.00 8.87
C MET A 19 5.23 12.06 9.66
N ALA A 20 4.88 12.29 10.93
CA ALA A 20 5.57 13.25 11.78
C ALA A 20 7.05 12.87 11.97
N LEU A 21 7.34 11.59 12.23
CA LEU A 21 8.71 11.10 12.37
C LEU A 21 9.54 11.35 11.11
N ILE A 22 8.96 11.15 9.92
CA ILE A 22 9.64 11.43 8.64
C ILE A 22 9.84 12.93 8.44
N LEU A 23 8.78 13.73 8.65
CA LEU A 23 8.79 15.17 8.36
C LEU A 23 9.72 15.98 9.28
N TYR A 24 9.87 15.55 10.52
CA TYR A 24 10.74 16.19 11.51
C TYR A 24 12.07 15.46 11.71
N ALA A 25 12.35 14.41 10.94
CA ALA A 25 13.65 13.75 10.99
C ALA A 25 14.75 14.66 10.44
N THR A 26 15.90 14.65 11.10
CA THR A 26 17.13 15.23 10.59
C THR A 26 17.98 14.17 9.90
N ASP A 27 18.69 14.54 8.84
CA ASP A 27 19.63 13.63 8.18
C ASP A 27 20.75 13.21 9.15
N GLY A 28 21.02 11.90 9.22
CA GLY A 28 21.94 11.32 10.23
C GLY A 28 21.34 11.18 11.63
N GLY A 29 20.13 11.69 11.88
CA GLY A 29 19.42 11.52 13.15
C GLY A 29 18.63 10.20 13.23
N PRO A 30 18.17 9.81 14.44
CA PRO A 30 17.44 8.56 14.64
C PRO A 30 16.01 8.58 14.06
N GLY A 31 15.47 9.76 13.70
CA GLY A 31 14.07 9.93 13.31
C GLY A 31 13.63 9.02 12.17
N TYR A 32 14.46 8.89 11.13
CA TYR A 32 14.21 8.00 10.01
C TYR A 32 14.24 6.51 10.37
N VAL A 33 15.17 6.12 11.26
CA VAL A 33 15.29 4.73 11.74
C VAL A 33 14.09 4.37 12.62
N VAL A 34 13.65 5.29 13.47
CA VAL A 34 12.44 5.12 14.29
C VAL A 34 11.20 5.07 13.39
N ALA A 35 11.09 5.94 12.38
CA ALA A 35 10.01 5.89 11.40
C ALA A 35 9.94 4.53 10.69
N LEU A 36 11.09 4.00 10.26
CA LEU A 36 11.17 2.67 9.65
C LEU A 36 10.71 1.58 10.62
N GLY A 37 11.16 1.61 11.88
CA GLY A 37 10.74 0.63 12.88
C GLY A 37 9.23 0.63 13.09
N VAL A 38 8.63 1.82 13.25
CA VAL A 38 7.18 1.96 13.41
C VAL A 38 6.44 1.52 12.14
N PHE A 39 6.96 1.85 10.95
CA PHE A 39 6.39 1.44 9.67
C PHE A 39 6.41 -0.09 9.50
N ILE A 40 7.51 -0.76 9.83
CA ILE A 40 7.62 -2.23 9.80
C ILE A 40 6.64 -2.85 10.77
N VAL A 41 6.54 -2.35 12.00
CA VAL A 41 5.57 -2.85 12.99
C VAL A 41 4.15 -2.73 12.43
N ALA A 42 3.79 -1.56 11.88
CA ALA A 42 2.47 -1.33 11.30
C ALA A 42 2.17 -2.29 10.13
N ALA A 43 3.14 -2.53 9.24
CA ALA A 43 3.00 -3.44 8.09
C ALA A 43 2.93 -4.92 8.49
N VAL A 44 3.71 -5.34 9.51
CA VAL A 44 3.71 -6.72 9.99
C VAL A 44 2.44 -7.02 10.80
N SER A 45 1.95 -6.05 11.60
CA SER A 45 0.69 -6.18 12.32
C SER A 45 -0.47 -6.50 11.37
N ASP A 46 -0.54 -5.86 10.19
CA ASP A 46 -1.52 -6.17 9.14
C ASP A 46 -1.52 -7.63 8.72
N PHE A 47 -0.34 -8.13 8.37
CA PHE A 47 -0.20 -9.49 7.90
C PHE A 47 -0.64 -10.50 8.96
N LEU A 48 -0.26 -10.26 10.22
CA LEU A 48 -0.62 -11.11 11.34
C LEU A 48 -2.13 -11.08 11.59
N ASP A 49 -2.77 -9.91 11.62
CA ASP A 49 -4.20 -9.80 11.88
C ASP A 49 -5.04 -10.47 10.79
N GLY A 50 -4.69 -10.23 9.53
CA GLY A 50 -5.34 -10.88 8.40
C GLY A 50 -5.17 -12.40 8.43
N TYR A 51 -4.05 -12.91 8.94
CA TYR A 51 -3.84 -14.34 9.14
C TYR A 51 -4.68 -14.90 10.30
N LEU A 52 -4.68 -14.24 11.46
CA LEU A 52 -5.40 -14.67 12.66
C LEU A 52 -6.92 -14.59 12.46
N ALA A 53 -7.43 -13.52 11.85
CA ALA A 53 -8.85 -13.35 11.57
C ALA A 53 -9.39 -14.43 10.62
N ARG A 54 -8.61 -14.81 9.59
CA ARG A 54 -8.96 -15.93 8.69
C ARG A 54 -8.88 -17.29 9.37
N ARG A 55 -7.94 -17.46 10.31
CA ARG A 55 -7.75 -18.72 11.03
C ARG A 55 -8.88 -18.99 12.04
N TRP A 56 -9.46 -17.95 12.61
CA TRP A 56 -10.49 -18.07 13.66
C TRP A 56 -11.91 -17.73 13.19
N ASP A 57 -12.10 -17.36 11.93
CA ASP A 57 -13.41 -17.00 11.35
C ASP A 57 -14.15 -15.86 12.08
N ILE A 58 -13.38 -14.91 12.62
CA ILE A 58 -13.90 -13.75 13.41
C ILE A 58 -13.84 -12.45 12.57
N ALA A 59 -13.83 -12.57 11.24
CA ALA A 59 -13.73 -11.41 10.35
C ALA A 59 -15.08 -10.67 10.28
N THR A 60 -15.09 -9.38 10.62
CA THR A 60 -16.28 -8.51 10.47
C THR A 60 -16.20 -7.73 9.15
N VAL A 61 -17.36 -7.39 8.57
CA VAL A 61 -17.43 -6.58 7.33
C VAL A 61 -16.79 -5.20 7.52
N LEU A 62 -17.07 -4.57 8.67
CA LEU A 62 -16.53 -3.25 9.00
C LEU A 62 -15.02 -3.31 9.28
N GLY A 63 -14.54 -4.33 9.97
CA GLY A 63 -13.11 -4.57 10.20
C GLY A 63 -12.35 -4.78 8.90
N GLY A 64 -12.88 -5.60 7.98
CA GLY A 64 -12.28 -5.82 6.66
C GLY A 64 -12.24 -4.55 5.79
N PHE A 65 -13.28 -3.71 5.87
CA PHE A 65 -13.27 -2.40 5.21
C PHE A 65 -12.18 -1.50 5.78
N LEU A 66 -12.13 -1.34 7.11
CA LEU A 66 -11.13 -0.51 7.79
C LEU A 66 -9.70 -0.99 7.52
N ASP A 67 -9.46 -2.29 7.51
CA ASP A 67 -8.16 -2.88 7.19
C ASP A 67 -7.71 -2.50 5.77
N SER A 68 -8.63 -2.59 4.80
CA SER A 68 -8.35 -2.19 3.41
C SER A 68 -8.10 -0.69 3.20
N VAL A 69 -8.59 0.14 4.12
CA VAL A 69 -8.34 1.59 4.17
C VAL A 69 -7.00 1.86 4.87
N ALA A 70 -6.77 1.22 6.01
CA ALA A 70 -5.55 1.34 6.80
C ALA A 70 -4.29 0.99 6.00
N ASP A 71 -4.34 -0.09 5.22
CA ASP A 71 -3.26 -0.51 4.32
C ASP A 71 -2.86 0.60 3.34
N LYS A 72 -3.85 1.22 2.68
CA LYS A 72 -3.59 2.32 1.73
C LYS A 72 -3.13 3.58 2.42
N LEU A 73 -3.69 3.90 3.59
CA LEU A 73 -3.27 5.08 4.37
C LEU A 73 -1.80 4.95 4.80
N LEU A 74 -1.36 3.76 5.18
CA LEU A 74 0.03 3.50 5.56
C LEU A 74 0.99 3.81 4.41
N VAL A 75 0.74 3.25 3.22
CA VAL A 75 1.56 3.48 2.01
C VAL A 75 1.51 4.94 1.59
N LEU A 76 0.30 5.50 1.42
CA LEU A 76 0.12 6.83 0.86
C LEU A 76 0.59 7.92 1.82
N GLY A 77 0.37 7.76 3.12
CA GLY A 77 0.84 8.68 4.15
C GLY A 77 2.36 8.72 4.22
N ALA A 78 3.01 7.55 4.32
CA ALA A 78 4.46 7.45 4.33
C ALA A 78 5.09 8.02 3.06
N LEU A 79 4.55 7.67 1.88
CA LEU A 79 5.06 8.16 0.61
C LEU A 79 4.87 9.68 0.46
N THR A 80 3.76 10.24 0.94
CA THR A 80 3.51 11.69 0.94
C THR A 80 4.54 12.43 1.79
N ALA A 81 4.84 11.92 2.99
CA ALA A 81 5.88 12.49 3.85
C ALA A 81 7.27 12.40 3.21
N LEU A 82 7.60 11.27 2.58
CA LEU A 82 8.87 11.08 1.86
C LEU A 82 9.03 12.01 0.66
N VAL A 83 7.96 12.27 -0.09
CA VAL A 83 7.97 13.28 -1.16
C VAL A 83 8.27 14.66 -0.59
N LYS A 84 7.67 15.01 0.55
CA LYS A 84 7.86 16.32 1.17
C LYS A 84 9.30 16.56 1.63
N VAL A 85 10.01 15.53 2.08
CA VAL A 85 11.43 15.61 2.48
C VAL A 85 12.40 15.33 1.31
N GLY A 86 11.92 15.22 0.08
CA GLY A 86 12.76 15.03 -1.11
C GLY A 86 13.37 13.63 -1.26
N ARG A 87 12.81 12.63 -0.59
CA ARG A 87 13.26 11.22 -0.65
C ARG A 87 12.41 10.34 -1.56
N ALA A 88 11.37 10.91 -2.17
CA ALA A 88 10.58 10.28 -3.22
C ALA A 88 10.10 11.35 -4.20
N TRP A 89 9.68 10.94 -5.40
CA TRP A 89 9.19 11.88 -6.40
C TRP A 89 7.66 12.01 -6.41
N THR A 90 7.19 13.24 -6.61
CA THR A 90 5.77 13.56 -6.71
C THR A 90 5.05 12.78 -7.80
N TRP A 91 5.70 12.53 -8.95
CA TRP A 91 5.12 11.74 -10.03
C TRP A 91 4.86 10.28 -9.63
N ALA A 92 5.74 9.68 -8.82
CA ALA A 92 5.58 8.32 -8.33
C ALA A 92 4.37 8.24 -7.37
N LEU A 93 4.25 9.21 -6.46
CA LEU A 93 3.09 9.34 -5.57
C LEU A 93 1.78 9.43 -6.36
N PHE A 94 1.69 10.31 -7.36
CA PHE A 94 0.47 10.47 -8.15
C PHE A 94 0.07 9.19 -8.88
N ILE A 95 1.02 8.49 -9.52
CA ILE A 95 0.73 7.23 -10.23
C ILE A 95 0.23 6.18 -9.24
N ILE A 96 0.87 6.05 -8.09
CA ILE A 96 0.48 5.07 -7.06
C ILE A 96 -0.93 5.39 -6.55
N VAL A 97 -1.21 6.64 -6.15
CA VAL A 97 -2.53 7.08 -5.68
C VAL A 97 -3.61 6.82 -6.74
N ALA A 98 -3.38 7.27 -7.99
CA ALA A 98 -4.35 7.15 -9.07
C ALA A 98 -4.71 5.68 -9.32
N ARG A 99 -3.69 4.80 -9.33
CA ARG A 99 -3.92 3.36 -9.49
C ARG A 99 -4.72 2.78 -8.33
N GLU A 100 -4.41 3.14 -7.08
CA GLU A 100 -5.15 2.61 -5.93
C GLU A 100 -6.62 3.00 -5.94
N LEU A 101 -6.91 4.25 -6.30
CA LEU A 101 -8.29 4.74 -6.46
C LEU A 101 -9.00 3.99 -7.60
N ALA A 102 -8.34 3.83 -8.75
CA ALA A 102 -8.90 3.12 -9.90
C ALA A 102 -9.23 1.65 -9.58
N VAL A 103 -8.32 0.91 -8.95
CA VAL A 103 -8.55 -0.50 -8.60
C VAL A 103 -9.62 -0.65 -7.52
N MET A 104 -9.69 0.27 -6.54
CA MET A 104 -10.80 0.30 -5.58
C MET A 104 -12.15 0.54 -6.26
N GLY A 105 -12.22 1.53 -7.15
CA GLY A 105 -13.43 1.85 -7.90
C GLY A 105 -13.91 0.67 -8.73
N LEU A 106 -13.01 0.06 -9.52
CA LEU A 106 -13.32 -1.14 -10.30
C LEU A 106 -13.86 -2.28 -9.43
N ARG A 107 -13.18 -2.58 -8.31
CA ARG A 107 -13.64 -3.59 -7.35
C ARG A 107 -15.01 -3.29 -6.77
N GLY A 108 -15.28 -2.03 -6.44
CA GLY A 108 -16.59 -1.59 -5.97
C GLY A 108 -17.69 -1.87 -6.99
N VAL A 109 -17.45 -1.58 -8.27
CA VAL A 109 -18.45 -1.82 -9.33
C VAL A 109 -18.67 -3.31 -9.57
N ALA A 110 -17.63 -4.15 -9.65
CA ALA A 110 -17.86 -5.59 -9.84
C ALA A 110 -18.55 -6.27 -8.65
N ALA A 111 -18.36 -5.77 -7.43
CA ALA A 111 -19.09 -6.27 -6.28
C ALA A 111 -20.61 -6.09 -6.41
N LEU A 112 -21.07 -5.10 -7.20
CA LEU A 112 -22.49 -4.91 -7.51
C LEU A 112 -23.02 -5.92 -8.54
N GLY A 113 -22.17 -6.38 -9.46
CA GLY A 113 -22.51 -7.35 -10.52
C GLY A 113 -22.49 -8.83 -10.10
N LYS A 114 -22.24 -9.15 -8.83
CA LYS A 114 -22.11 -10.52 -8.27
C LYS A 114 -20.99 -11.39 -8.88
N GLU A 115 -20.17 -10.87 -9.78
CA GLU A 115 -18.96 -11.57 -10.24
C GLU A 115 -17.81 -11.39 -9.23
N GLY A 116 -17.44 -12.49 -8.57
CA GLY A 116 -16.27 -12.54 -7.71
C GLY A 116 -14.99 -12.45 -8.54
N VAL A 117 -14.28 -11.32 -8.47
CA VAL A 117 -12.99 -11.20 -9.17
C VAL A 117 -11.92 -12.01 -8.43
N PRO A 118 -11.27 -12.98 -9.11
CA PRO A 118 -10.31 -13.85 -8.46
C PRO A 118 -9.07 -13.06 -7.98
N PRO A 119 -8.45 -13.48 -6.87
CA PRO A 119 -7.25 -12.83 -6.33
C PRO A 119 -6.14 -12.73 -7.39
N SER A 120 -5.53 -11.55 -7.54
CA SER A 120 -4.38 -11.34 -8.42
C SER A 120 -3.07 -11.61 -7.66
N ILE A 121 -2.20 -12.42 -8.25
CA ILE A 121 -0.84 -12.70 -7.73
C ILE A 121 0.00 -11.41 -7.71
N TRP A 122 -0.21 -10.52 -8.69
CA TRP A 122 0.48 -9.24 -8.78
C TRP A 122 0.14 -8.29 -7.64
N GLY A 123 -1.02 -8.46 -7.00
CA GLY A 123 -1.38 -7.70 -5.81
C GLY A 123 -0.40 -7.90 -4.64
N LYS A 124 0.05 -9.13 -4.41
CA LYS A 124 1.02 -9.44 -3.34
C LYS A 124 2.42 -8.92 -3.69
N ALA A 125 2.89 -9.17 -4.92
CA ALA A 125 4.20 -8.71 -5.35
C ALA A 125 4.33 -7.18 -5.28
N LYS A 126 3.29 -6.46 -5.69
CA LYS A 126 3.24 -5.00 -5.61
C LYS A 126 3.43 -4.48 -4.18
N ALA A 127 2.69 -5.03 -3.22
CA ALA A 127 2.76 -4.58 -1.83
C ALA A 127 4.17 -4.74 -1.26
N TRP A 128 4.82 -5.90 -1.47
CA TRP A 128 6.20 -6.14 -1.06
C TRP A 128 7.16 -5.12 -1.66
N VAL A 129 7.08 -4.89 -2.97
CA VAL A 129 7.98 -3.94 -3.66
C VAL A 129 7.76 -2.51 -3.15
N GLN A 130 6.51 -2.10 -2.91
CA GLN A 130 6.21 -0.77 -2.37
C GLN A 130 6.71 -0.58 -0.94
N PHE A 131 6.48 -1.56 -0.06
CA PHE A 131 6.97 -1.50 1.32
C PHE A 131 8.50 -1.47 1.36
N THR A 132 9.17 -2.26 0.53
CA THR A 132 10.63 -2.21 0.40
C THR A 132 11.11 -0.86 -0.10
N ALA A 133 10.49 -0.30 -1.15
CA ALA A 133 10.86 1.01 -1.69
C ALA A 133 10.70 2.13 -0.65
N ILE A 134 9.59 2.15 0.09
CA ILE A 134 9.31 3.12 1.15
C ILE A 134 10.30 2.96 2.30
N GLY A 135 10.54 1.71 2.75
CA GLY A 135 11.49 1.46 3.84
C GLY A 135 12.92 1.85 3.49
N LEU A 136 13.36 1.57 2.26
CA LEU A 136 14.65 2.01 1.74
C LEU A 136 14.73 3.55 1.65
N ALA A 137 13.66 4.21 1.21
CA ALA A 137 13.61 5.68 1.16
C ALA A 137 13.68 6.32 2.55
N MET A 138 13.12 5.66 3.58
CA MET A 138 13.28 6.12 4.97
C MET A 138 14.74 6.08 5.40
N VAL A 139 15.49 5.01 5.11
CA VAL A 139 16.90 4.92 5.54
C VAL A 139 17.82 5.75 4.64
N ARG A 140 17.61 5.68 3.32
CA ARG A 140 18.46 6.21 2.24
C ARG A 140 19.95 6.00 2.51
N LEU A 141 20.51 4.97 1.89
CA LEU A 141 21.96 4.71 1.95
C LEU A 141 22.72 5.87 1.29
N SER A 142 23.86 6.26 1.86
CA SER A 142 24.68 7.38 1.38
C SER A 142 25.22 7.17 -0.04
N ASP A 143 25.40 5.90 -0.42
CA ASP A 143 26.10 5.55 -1.65
C ASP A 143 25.13 5.58 -2.83
N GLN A 144 25.41 6.46 -3.78
CA GLN A 144 24.73 6.48 -5.08
C GLN A 144 25.24 5.32 -5.94
N TRP A 145 24.33 4.62 -6.61
CA TRP A 145 24.66 3.54 -7.52
C TRP A 145 24.50 4.07 -8.95
N GLY A 146 25.47 4.85 -9.41
CA GLY A 146 25.38 5.60 -10.67
C GLY A 146 24.62 6.92 -10.45
N PRO A 147 23.58 7.25 -11.26
CA PRO A 147 22.88 8.53 -11.17
C PRO A 147 21.85 8.62 -10.03
N LEU A 148 21.49 7.50 -9.40
CA LEU A 148 20.40 7.40 -8.43
C LEU A 148 20.81 6.61 -7.18
N TYR A 149 20.04 6.80 -6.11
CA TYR A 149 20.17 6.00 -4.88
C TYR A 149 19.42 4.67 -5.00
N LEU A 150 19.77 3.69 -4.15
CA LEU A 150 19.11 2.38 -4.14
C LEU A 150 17.59 2.47 -3.95
N ASP A 151 17.13 3.34 -3.04
CA ASP A 151 15.70 3.57 -2.78
C ASP A 151 14.96 4.10 -4.01
N GLU A 152 15.62 4.92 -4.83
CA GLU A 152 15.05 5.49 -6.04
C GLU A 152 14.83 4.42 -7.12
N TYR A 153 15.78 3.51 -7.29
CA TYR A 153 15.59 2.34 -8.17
C TYR A 153 14.41 1.48 -7.73
N PHE A 154 14.29 1.21 -6.43
CA PHE A 154 13.14 0.48 -5.89
C PHE A 154 11.83 1.25 -6.03
N MET A 155 11.86 2.58 -5.94
CA MET A 155 10.68 3.41 -6.18
C MET A 155 10.21 3.33 -7.64
N ILE A 156 11.14 3.37 -8.61
CA ILE A 156 10.82 3.13 -10.02
C ILE A 156 10.22 1.74 -10.22
N LEU A 157 10.85 0.72 -9.63
CA LEU A 157 10.34 -0.65 -9.68
C LEU A 157 8.93 -0.75 -9.08
N ALA A 158 8.69 -0.09 -7.94
CA ALA A 158 7.39 -0.04 -7.30
C ALA A 158 6.32 0.59 -8.21
N VAL A 159 6.65 1.67 -8.92
CA VAL A 159 5.74 2.28 -9.91
C VAL A 159 5.48 1.33 -11.07
N VAL A 160 6.52 0.72 -11.65
CA VAL A 160 6.37 -0.23 -12.77
C VAL A 160 5.47 -1.40 -12.37
N VAL A 161 5.73 -2.04 -11.23
CA VAL A 161 4.89 -3.15 -10.73
C VAL A 161 3.47 -2.68 -10.43
N THR A 162 3.29 -1.45 -9.94
CA THR A 162 1.97 -0.86 -9.70
C THR A 162 1.18 -0.70 -10.99
N LEU A 163 1.83 -0.23 -12.06
CA LEU A 163 1.23 -0.08 -13.40
C LEU A 163 0.91 -1.44 -14.03
N LEU A 164 1.83 -2.39 -13.99
CA LEU A 164 1.61 -3.76 -14.50
C LEU A 164 0.43 -4.42 -13.80
N SER A 165 0.36 -4.29 -12.47
CA SER A 165 -0.78 -4.78 -11.71
C SER A 165 -2.07 -4.04 -12.05
N GLY A 166 -2.03 -2.72 -12.24
CA GLY A 166 -3.18 -1.94 -12.68
C GLY A 166 -3.72 -2.40 -14.05
N TYR A 167 -2.83 -2.63 -15.01
CA TYR A 167 -3.17 -3.14 -16.34
C TYR A 167 -3.81 -4.53 -16.27
N GLU A 168 -3.24 -5.45 -15.51
CA GLU A 168 -3.83 -6.78 -15.31
C GLU A 168 -5.25 -6.69 -14.75
N TYR A 169 -5.45 -5.82 -13.75
CA TYR A 169 -6.78 -5.55 -13.20
C TYR A 169 -7.72 -5.04 -14.28
N PHE A 170 -7.33 -4.03 -15.05
CA PHE A 170 -8.17 -3.46 -16.10
C PHE A 170 -8.59 -4.50 -17.15
N VAL A 171 -7.67 -5.33 -17.63
CA VAL A 171 -7.94 -6.39 -18.62
C VAL A 171 -8.89 -7.45 -18.06
N ARG A 172 -8.71 -7.88 -16.80
CA ARG A 172 -9.61 -8.84 -16.15
C ARG A 172 -11.02 -8.27 -16.01
N TYR A 173 -11.15 -7.00 -15.63
CA TYR A 173 -12.44 -6.35 -15.44
C TYR A 173 -13.18 -6.07 -16.76
N GLN A 174 -12.48 -5.71 -17.83
CA GLN A 174 -13.12 -5.58 -19.15
C GLN A 174 -13.75 -6.90 -19.63
N ARG A 175 -13.17 -8.05 -19.25
CA ARG A 175 -13.72 -9.36 -19.58
C ARG A 175 -15.06 -9.61 -18.87
N VAL A 176 -15.15 -9.24 -17.59
CA VAL A 176 -16.38 -9.34 -16.77
C VAL A 176 -17.53 -8.54 -17.39
N PHE A 177 -17.35 -7.24 -17.63
CA PHE A 177 -18.42 -6.41 -18.22
C PHE A 177 -18.81 -6.81 -19.65
N ARG A 178 -17.92 -7.47 -20.39
CA ARG A 178 -18.23 -7.97 -21.74
C ARG A 178 -19.11 -9.22 -21.70
N LEU A 179 -19.04 -10.02 -20.64
CA LEU A 179 -19.85 -11.22 -20.47
C LEU A 179 -21.29 -10.86 -20.06
N GLU A 180 -21.48 -9.93 -19.12
CA GLU A 180 -22.82 -9.46 -18.72
C GLU A 180 -23.63 -8.89 -19.90
N ARG A 181 -22.98 -8.17 -20.82
CA ARG A 181 -23.64 -7.57 -21.99
C ARG A 181 -24.02 -8.58 -23.08
N ASN A 182 -23.45 -9.79 -23.07
CA ASN A 182 -23.78 -10.86 -24.02
C ASN A 182 -24.80 -11.87 -23.44
N SER A 183 -25.16 -11.76 -22.16
CA SER A 183 -26.15 -12.58 -21.48
C SER A 183 -27.54 -11.91 -21.35
N VAL A 184 -27.70 -10.72 -21.93
CA VAL A 184 -28.97 -9.99 -22.09
C VAL A 184 -29.32 -9.96 -23.57
#